data_AF-A0A0V0RDL9-F1
#
_entry.id   AF-A0A0V0RDL9-F1
#
_cell.length_a   1.000
_cell.length_b   1.000
_cell.length_c   1.000
_cell.angle_alpha   90.00
_cell.angle_beta   90.00
_cell.angle_gamma   90.00
#
_symmetry.space_group_name_H-M   'P 1'
#
loop_
_entity.id
_entity.type
_entity.pdbx_description
1 polymer ?
#
loop_
_entity_poly.entity_id
_entity_poly.type
_entity_poly.pdbx_seq_one_letter_code
_entity_poly.pdbx_strand_id
1 'polypeptide(L)'
;LIPALQGTFPGVNIQGCYFHFCQAVLRKVTDLGMRTSYIHEVATKKKVKMLLATAFLPPHDVPVAVELLGRDATGSIAALFNYFRVEWMPPDRLPLWNVYNVNIRTNNDLEGWHFKMNRLAGKRHLGFYELLQLLIDEQGSTETLIQQVTSRRVTASVTDKN
;
A
#
# COMPACT_ATOMS: atom_id res chain seq x y z
N LEU A 1 -1.44 15.07 -8.52
CA LEU A 1 -1.24 13.81 -9.28
C LEU A 1 -2.57 13.16 -9.65
N ILE A 2 -3.44 12.82 -8.69
CA ILE A 2 -4.75 12.17 -8.97
C ILE A 2 -5.59 12.94 -10.01
N PRO A 3 -5.81 14.27 -9.89
CA PRO A 3 -6.59 15.01 -10.89
C PRO A 3 -5.96 14.98 -12.28
N ALA A 4 -4.63 14.99 -12.36
CA ALA A 4 -3.90 14.91 -13.64
C ALA A 4 -4.07 13.54 -14.30
N LEU A 5 -3.99 12.46 -13.52
CA LEU A 5 -4.21 11.10 -14.04
C LEU A 5 -5.64 10.87 -14.53
N GLN A 6 -6.64 11.40 -13.80
CA GLN A 6 -8.05 11.33 -14.22
C GLN A 6 -8.32 12.12 -15.50
N GLY A 7 -7.65 13.26 -15.68
CA GLY A 7 -7.74 14.06 -16.91
C GLY A 7 -7.09 13.40 -18.12
N THR A 8 -5.93 12.75 -17.92
CA THR A 8 -5.20 12.06 -19.01
C THR A 8 -5.82 10.72 -19.38
N PHE A 9 -6.32 9.97 -18.40
CA PHE A 9 -6.88 8.62 -18.59
C PHE A 9 -8.31 8.55 -18.05
N PRO A 10 -9.30 9.09 -18.80
CA PRO A 10 -10.69 9.07 -18.35
C PRO A 10 -11.20 7.63 -18.19
N GLY A 11 -11.90 7.37 -17.09
CA GLY A 11 -12.46 6.05 -16.78
C GLY A 11 -11.52 5.06 -16.09
N VAL A 12 -10.25 5.42 -15.87
CA VAL A 12 -9.35 4.58 -15.07
C VAL A 12 -9.77 4.60 -13.60
N ASN A 13 -9.83 3.42 -12.98
CA ASN A 13 -9.99 3.33 -11.54
C ASN A 13 -8.63 3.55 -10.86
N ILE A 14 -8.53 4.60 -10.04
CA ILE A 14 -7.31 4.88 -9.28
C ILE A 14 -7.43 4.20 -7.93
N GLN A 15 -6.55 3.22 -7.69
CA GLN A 15 -6.47 2.51 -6.43
C GLN A 15 -5.15 2.85 -5.73
N GLY A 16 -5.24 3.22 -4.47
CA GLY A 16 -4.09 3.39 -3.58
C GLY A 16 -3.61 2.05 -3.01
N CYS A 17 -2.35 2.03 -2.58
CA CYS A 17 -1.73 0.85 -1.98
C CYS A 17 -2.12 0.71 -0.50
N TYR A 18 -2.62 -0.47 -0.11
CA TYR A 18 -2.98 -0.78 1.28
C TYR A 18 -1.79 -0.68 2.24
N PHE A 19 -0.58 -1.04 1.79
CA PHE A 19 0.63 -0.93 2.59
C PHE A 19 0.95 0.53 2.95
N HIS A 20 0.89 1.42 1.96
CA HIS A 20 1.10 2.85 2.17
C HIS A 20 0.00 3.49 3.04
N PHE A 21 -1.25 3.05 2.86
CA PHE A 21 -2.34 3.41 3.77
C PHE A 21 -2.02 3.01 5.22
N CYS A 22 -1.62 1.75 5.45
CA CYS A 22 -1.23 1.28 6.77
C CYS A 22 -0.09 2.11 7.37
N GLN A 23 0.94 2.39 6.58
CA GLN A 23 2.06 3.23 7.02
C GLN A 23 1.60 4.65 7.40
N ALA A 24 0.70 5.26 6.64
CA ALA A 24 0.19 6.60 6.94
C ALA A 24 -0.58 6.63 8.28
N VAL A 25 -1.44 5.64 8.52
CA VAL A 25 -2.16 5.51 9.80
C VAL A 25 -1.18 5.23 10.96
N LEU A 26 -0.20 4.34 10.78
CA LEU A 26 0.80 4.04 11.80
C LEU A 26 1.74 5.21 12.10
N ARG A 27 2.05 6.05 11.10
CA ARG A 27 2.72 7.34 11.33
C ARG A 27 1.87 8.23 12.22
N LYS A 28 0.57 8.36 11.93
CA LYS A 28 -0.33 9.15 12.79
C LYS A 28 -0.41 8.62 14.21
N VAL A 29 -0.42 7.29 14.41
CA VAL A 29 -0.35 6.67 15.75
C VAL A 29 0.90 7.14 16.50
N THR A 30 2.04 7.22 15.80
CA THR A 30 3.29 7.72 16.38
C THR A 30 3.22 9.23 16.69
N ASP A 31 2.68 10.03 15.77
CA ASP A 31 2.53 11.49 15.93
C ASP A 31 1.62 11.86 17.12
N LEU A 32 0.66 11.00 17.45
CA LEU A 32 -0.24 11.14 18.60
C LEU A 32 0.36 10.63 19.92
N GLY A 33 1.66 10.30 19.93
CA GLY A 33 2.39 9.83 21.11
C GLY A 33 2.09 8.38 21.50
N MET A 34 1.39 7.61 20.66
CA MET A 34 0.94 6.26 20.99
C MET A 34 1.93 5.15 20.59
N ARG A 35 3.18 5.47 20.29
CA ARG A 35 4.17 4.45 19.88
C ARG A 35 4.36 3.38 20.96
N THR A 36 4.57 3.78 22.21
CA THR A 36 4.79 2.87 23.33
C THR A 36 3.56 2.02 23.60
N SER A 37 2.37 2.63 23.69
CA SER A 37 1.11 1.91 23.92
C SER A 37 0.76 0.97 22.75
N TYR A 38 1.04 1.35 21.51
CA TYR A 38 0.85 0.45 20.36
C TYR A 38 1.74 -0.80 20.42
N ILE A 39 2.96 -0.68 20.95
CA ILE A 39 3.89 -1.81 21.07
C ILE A 39 3.51 -2.72 22.25
N HIS A 40 3.18 -2.13 23.40
CA HIS A 40 3.10 -2.86 24.67
C HIS A 40 1.67 -3.09 25.18
N GLU A 41 0.68 -2.30 24.77
CA GLU A 41 -0.71 -2.45 25.23
C GLU A 41 -1.56 -3.20 24.19
N VAL A 42 -2.05 -4.37 24.60
CA VAL A 42 -2.88 -5.24 23.74
C VAL A 42 -4.14 -4.52 23.25
N ALA A 43 -4.80 -3.74 24.10
CA ALA A 43 -6.03 -3.03 23.76
C ALA A 43 -5.80 -1.95 22.69
N THR A 44 -4.77 -1.13 22.86
CA THR A 44 -4.37 -0.09 21.91
C THR A 44 -3.98 -0.71 20.56
N LYS A 45 -3.13 -1.74 20.57
CA LYS A 45 -2.73 -2.49 19.38
C LYS A 45 -3.93 -3.09 18.65
N LYS A 46 -4.88 -3.68 19.38
CA LYS A 46 -6.10 -4.26 18.82
C LYS A 46 -6.96 -3.19 18.15
N LYS A 47 -7.23 -2.05 18.81
CA LYS A 47 -8.00 -0.94 18.21
C LYS A 47 -7.38 -0.42 16.92
N VAL A 48 -6.07 -0.16 16.91
CA VAL A 48 -5.37 0.30 15.70
C VAL A 48 -5.46 -0.75 14.57
N LYS A 49 -5.25 -2.03 14.87
CA LYS A 49 -5.37 -3.10 13.87
C LYS A 49 -6.80 -3.24 13.32
N MET A 50 -7.82 -3.10 14.17
CA MET A 50 -9.22 -3.12 13.72
C MET A 50 -9.53 -1.92 12.83
N LEU A 51 -8.99 -0.73 13.15
CA LEU A 51 -9.12 0.45 12.28
C LEU A 51 -8.48 0.21 10.91
N LEU A 52 -7.28 -0.38 10.85
CA LEU A 52 -6.64 -0.75 9.56
C LEU A 52 -7.45 -1.79 8.78
N ALA A 53 -8.06 -2.75 9.49
CA ALA A 53 -8.87 -3.81 8.89
C ALA A 53 -10.16 -3.29 8.24
N THR A 54 -10.61 -2.06 8.56
CA THR A 54 -11.77 -1.44 7.90
C THR A 54 -11.60 -1.32 6.38
N ALA A 55 -10.36 -1.34 5.89
CA ALA A 55 -10.07 -1.34 4.45
C ALA A 55 -10.61 -2.59 3.73
N PHE A 56 -10.91 -3.66 4.46
CA PHE A 56 -11.46 -4.90 3.91
C PHE A 56 -12.98 -5.01 4.09
N LEU A 57 -13.65 -3.98 4.60
CA LEU A 57 -15.10 -3.96 4.71
C LEU A 57 -15.72 -3.41 3.42
N PRO A 58 -16.95 -3.82 3.07
CA PRO A 58 -17.73 -3.14 2.05
C PRO A 58 -17.72 -1.62 2.31
N PRO A 59 -17.50 -0.78 1.29
CA PRO A 59 -17.37 0.68 1.48
C PRO A 59 -18.51 1.33 2.27
N HIS A 60 -19.74 0.80 2.15
CA HIS A 60 -20.92 1.30 2.86
C HIS A 60 -20.93 0.92 4.36
N ASP A 61 -20.22 -0.13 4.77
CA ASP A 61 -20.13 -0.57 6.17
C ASP A 61 -19.02 0.15 6.93
N VAL A 62 -18.03 0.72 6.22
CA VAL A 62 -16.87 1.41 6.82
C VAL A 62 -17.30 2.49 7.83
N PRO A 63 -18.25 3.40 7.53
CA PRO A 63 -18.62 4.44 8.49
C PRO A 63 -19.18 3.90 9.80
N VAL A 64 -20.07 2.90 9.72
CA VAL A 64 -20.68 2.27 10.89
C VAL A 64 -19.62 1.53 11.71
N ALA A 65 -18.72 0.80 11.05
CA ALA A 65 -17.64 0.09 11.73
C ALA A 65 -16.69 1.04 12.46
N VAL A 66 -16.28 2.14 11.83
CA VAL A 66 -15.39 3.14 12.44
C VAL A 66 -16.06 3.79 13.65
N GLU A 67 -17.35 4.10 13.56
CA GLU A 67 -18.12 4.68 14.68
C GLU A 67 -18.19 3.72 15.87
N LEU A 68 -18.53 2.44 15.62
CA LEU A 68 -18.60 1.41 16.67
C LEU A 68 -17.25 1.18 17.36
N LEU A 69 -16.16 1.17 16.59
CA LEU A 69 -14.80 1.03 17.13
C LEU A 69 -14.34 2.26 17.94
N GLY A 70 -14.83 3.44 17.56
CA GLY A 70 -14.49 4.72 18.17
C GLY A 70 -15.36 5.12 19.37
N ARG A 71 -16.51 4.46 19.60
CA ARG A 71 -17.54 4.87 20.57
C ARG A 71 -17.00 5.16 21.98
N ASP A 72 -16.16 4.28 22.51
CA ASP A 72 -15.56 4.41 23.85
C ASP A 72 -14.08 4.82 23.77
N ALA A 73 -13.68 5.48 22.69
CA ALA A 73 -12.32 5.99 22.55
C ALA A 73 -12.13 7.27 23.39
N THR A 74 -11.02 7.34 24.11
CA THR A 74 -10.61 8.52 24.87
C THR A 74 -9.17 8.91 24.52
N GLY A 75 -8.78 10.14 24.86
CA GLY A 75 -7.41 10.64 24.67
C GLY A 75 -6.89 10.49 23.23
N SER A 76 -5.65 10.03 23.08
CA SER A 76 -5.00 9.88 21.77
C SER A 76 -5.71 8.89 20.83
N ILE A 77 -6.45 7.91 21.36
CA ILE A 77 -7.24 6.99 20.53
C ILE A 77 -8.42 7.75 19.91
N ALA A 78 -9.14 8.57 20.68
CA ALA A 78 -10.22 9.39 20.14
C ALA A 78 -9.69 10.35 19.05
N ALA A 79 -8.52 10.94 19.27
CA ALA A 79 -7.86 11.79 18.28
C ALA A 79 -7.52 11.04 16.99
N LEU A 80 -7.09 9.78 17.08
CA LEU A 80 -6.85 8.93 15.90
C LEU A 80 -8.14 8.66 15.11
N PHE A 81 -9.23 8.31 15.78
CA PHE A 81 -10.52 8.08 15.12
C PHE A 81 -11.06 9.35 14.47
N ASN A 82 -10.92 10.51 15.12
CA ASN A 82 -11.30 11.80 14.54
C ASN A 82 -10.47 12.13 13.29
N TYR A 83 -9.15 11.95 13.37
CA TYR A 83 -8.27 12.08 12.21
C TYR A 83 -8.70 11.14 11.08
N PHE A 84 -9.01 9.87 11.40
CA PHE A 84 -9.39 8.89 10.40
C PHE A 84 -10.65 9.29 9.65
N ARG A 85 -11.67 9.76 10.37
CA ARG A 85 -12.93 10.26 9.78
C ARG A 85 -12.70 11.42 8.82
N VAL A 86 -11.89 12.40 9.23
CA VAL A 86 -11.65 13.60 8.41
C VAL A 86 -10.76 13.31 7.21
N GLU A 87 -9.71 12.50 7.40
CA GLU A 87 -8.69 12.34 6.38
C GLU A 87 -9.01 11.23 5.37
N TRP A 88 -9.65 10.13 5.81
CA TRP A 88 -9.78 8.91 5.01
C TRP A 88 -11.21 8.61 4.59
N MET A 89 -12.23 9.07 5.32
CA MET A 89 -13.64 8.78 4.99
C MET A 89 -14.36 9.75 4.04
N PRO A 90 -13.81 10.90 3.58
CA PRO A 90 -14.45 11.67 2.52
C PRO A 90 -14.80 10.81 1.29
N PRO A 91 -15.93 11.04 0.60
CA PRO A 91 -16.40 10.19 -0.51
C PRO A 91 -15.39 10.05 -1.66
N ASP A 92 -14.59 11.08 -1.90
CA ASP A 92 -13.53 11.11 -2.92
C ASP A 92 -12.27 10.33 -2.52
N ARG A 93 -12.09 10.06 -1.22
CA ARG A 93 -10.90 9.38 -0.67
C ARG A 93 -11.16 7.95 -0.26
N LEU A 94 -12.36 7.63 0.23
CA LEU A 94 -12.70 6.28 0.72
C LEU A 94 -12.39 5.18 -0.30
N PRO A 95 -12.74 5.33 -1.59
CA PRO A 95 -12.42 4.31 -2.60
C PRO A 95 -10.93 4.10 -2.82
N LEU A 96 -10.07 5.10 -2.53
CA LEU A 96 -8.64 5.04 -2.83
C LEU A 96 -7.90 4.06 -1.91
N TRP A 97 -8.29 3.89 -0.67
CA TRP A 97 -7.57 3.04 0.30
C TRP A 97 -8.33 1.77 0.66
N ASN A 98 -9.64 1.71 0.40
CA ASN A 98 -10.43 0.51 0.61
C ASN A 98 -10.02 -0.54 -0.42
N VAL A 99 -9.76 -1.76 0.05
CA VAL A 99 -9.30 -2.90 -0.74
C VAL A 99 -10.29 -4.07 -0.69
N TYR A 100 -11.55 -3.80 -0.37
CA TYR A 100 -12.62 -4.78 -0.46
C TYR A 100 -12.74 -5.28 -1.90
N ASN A 101 -12.66 -6.60 -2.06
CA ASN A 101 -12.70 -7.27 -3.36
C ASN A 101 -11.59 -6.84 -4.36
N VAL A 102 -10.48 -6.30 -3.86
CA VAL A 102 -9.31 -5.96 -4.70
C VAL A 102 -8.30 -7.11 -4.66
N ASN A 103 -7.90 -7.59 -5.86
CA ASN A 103 -6.94 -8.69 -6.01
C ASN A 103 -5.49 -8.25 -5.75
N ILE A 104 -5.10 -7.06 -6.22
CA ILE A 104 -3.75 -6.50 -6.05
C ILE A 104 -3.82 -5.37 -5.02
N ARG A 105 -3.37 -5.65 -3.79
CA ARG A 105 -3.58 -4.76 -2.63
C ARG A 105 -2.33 -3.99 -2.25
N THR A 106 -1.17 -4.49 -2.64
CA THR A 106 0.12 -3.83 -2.44
C THR A 106 0.72 -3.49 -3.79
N ASN A 107 1.61 -2.50 -3.79
CA ASN A 107 2.42 -2.14 -4.94
C ASN A 107 3.82 -2.78 -4.85
N ASN A 108 3.98 -3.87 -4.08
CA ASN A 108 5.28 -4.50 -3.82
C ASN A 108 6.01 -4.89 -5.11
N ASP A 109 5.29 -5.38 -6.12
CA ASP A 109 5.89 -5.77 -7.40
C ASP A 109 6.44 -4.53 -8.14
N LEU A 110 5.68 -3.43 -8.12
CA LEU A 110 6.11 -2.15 -8.72
C LEU A 110 7.28 -1.54 -7.95
N GLU A 111 7.26 -1.60 -6.61
CA GLU A 111 8.35 -1.13 -5.76
C GLU A 111 9.61 -1.97 -5.93
N GLY A 112 9.46 -3.30 -6.01
CA GLY A 112 10.54 -4.24 -6.25
C GLY A 112 11.18 -4.02 -7.62
N TRP A 113 10.35 -3.86 -8.66
CA TRP A 113 10.83 -3.51 -10.00
C TRP A 113 11.54 -2.16 -10.00
N HIS A 114 10.94 -1.13 -9.41
CA HIS A 114 11.54 0.21 -9.34
C HIS A 114 12.84 0.21 -8.53
N PHE A 115 12.92 -0.56 -7.45
CA PHE A 115 14.15 -0.74 -6.67
C PHE A 115 15.24 -1.43 -7.48
N LYS A 116 14.92 -2.52 -8.19
CA LYS A 116 15.83 -3.20 -9.12
C LYS A 116 16.35 -2.23 -10.18
N MET A 117 15.46 -1.49 -10.83
CA MET A 117 15.82 -0.53 -11.88
C MET A 117 16.71 0.59 -11.35
N ASN A 118 16.42 1.16 -10.18
CA ASN A 118 17.28 2.18 -9.56
C ASN A 118 18.66 1.63 -9.17
N ARG A 119 18.71 0.36 -8.73
CA ARG A 119 19.98 -0.31 -8.43
C ARG A 119 20.81 -0.56 -9.70
N LEU A 120 20.18 -0.98 -10.80
CA LEU A 120 20.83 -1.17 -12.10
C LEU A 120 21.28 0.18 -12.70
N ALA A 121 20.48 1.22 -12.55
CA ALA A 121 20.81 2.57 -12.97
C ALA A 121 22.08 3.09 -12.28
N GLY A 122 22.27 2.78 -10.99
CA GLY A 122 23.48 3.10 -10.23
C GLY A 122 23.73 4.60 -9.99
N LYS A 123 22.85 5.48 -10.49
CA LYS A 123 22.96 6.94 -10.38
C LYS A 123 21.60 7.63 -10.42
N ARG A 124 21.57 8.87 -9.93
CA ARG A 124 20.33 9.68 -9.79
C ARG A 124 19.79 10.19 -11.12
N HIS A 125 20.65 10.41 -12.11
CA HIS A 125 20.28 10.95 -13.42
C HIS A 125 20.88 10.09 -14.53
N LEU A 126 20.02 9.48 -15.34
CA LEU A 126 20.39 8.73 -16.55
C LEU A 126 20.22 9.63 -17.77
N GLY A 127 21.18 9.59 -18.69
CA GLY A 127 20.99 10.10 -20.03
C GLY A 127 19.98 9.24 -20.79
N PHE A 128 19.37 9.81 -21.84
CA PHE A 128 18.31 9.13 -22.60
C PHE A 128 18.74 7.76 -23.13
N TYR A 129 19.92 7.67 -23.76
CA TYR A 129 20.40 6.41 -24.33
C TYR A 129 20.79 5.37 -23.26
N GLU A 130 21.23 5.81 -22.08
CA GLU A 130 21.52 4.91 -20.97
C GLU A 130 20.24 4.34 -20.39
N LEU A 131 19.19 5.16 -20.27
CA LEU A 131 17.85 4.71 -19.91
C LEU A 131 17.30 3.72 -20.95
N LEU A 132 17.44 4.03 -22.24
CA LEU A 132 16.98 3.16 -23.32
C LEU A 132 17.64 1.78 -23.24
N GLN A 133 18.96 1.72 -23.06
CA GLN A 133 19.68 0.46 -22.94
C GLN A 133 19.22 -0.34 -21.73
N LEU A 134 19.07 0.30 -20.57
CA LEU A 134 18.55 -0.36 -19.36
C LEU A 134 17.15 -0.95 -19.56
N LEU A 135 16.28 -0.25 -20.29
CA LEU A 135 14.93 -0.75 -20.59
C LEU A 135 14.97 -1.95 -21.55
N ILE A 136 15.86 -1.93 -22.55
CA ILE A 136 16.05 -3.07 -23.47
C ILE A 136 16.57 -4.30 -22.71
N ASP A 137 17.56 -4.11 -21.83
CA ASP A 137 18.14 -5.20 -21.04
C ASP A 137 17.10 -5.81 -20.07
N GLU A 138 16.26 -4.96 -19.47
CA GLU A 138 15.16 -5.41 -18.60
C GLU A 138 14.08 -6.18 -19.39
N GLN A 139 13.75 -5.72 -20.60
CA GLN A 139 12.83 -6.44 -21.48
C GLN A 139 13.38 -7.84 -21.83
N GLY A 140 14.63 -7.93 -22.27
CA GLY A 140 15.25 -9.23 -22.62
C GLY A 140 15.32 -10.20 -21.44
N SER A 141 15.60 -9.68 -20.24
CA SER A 141 15.56 -10.46 -18.99
C SER A 141 14.16 -11.00 -18.68
N THR A 142 13.14 -10.16 -18.89
CA THR A 142 11.73 -10.52 -18.65
C THR A 142 11.24 -11.57 -19.66
N GLU A 143 11.57 -11.42 -20.94
CA GLU A 143 11.24 -12.40 -21.98
C GLU A 143 11.87 -13.77 -21.70
N THR A 144 13.13 -13.78 -21.24
CA THR A 144 13.83 -15.02 -20.84
C THR A 144 13.10 -15.70 -19.68
N LEU A 145 12.69 -14.93 -18.66
CA LEU A 145 11.95 -15.47 -17.52
C LEU A 145 10.60 -16.05 -17.97
N ILE A 146 9.85 -15.35 -18.83
CA ILE A 146 8.58 -15.83 -19.39
C ILE A 146 8.79 -17.17 -20.11
N GLN A 147 9.81 -17.27 -20.98
CA GLN A 147 10.12 -18.51 -21.69
C GLN A 147 10.44 -19.67 -20.74
N GLN A 148 11.17 -19.42 -19.64
CA GLN A 148 11.47 -20.43 -18.62
C GLN A 148 10.20 -20.91 -17.89
N VAL A 149 9.29 -19.99 -17.55
CA VAL A 149 8.00 -20.34 -16.93
C VAL A 149 7.12 -21.13 -17.89
N THR A 150 6.98 -20.69 -19.14
CA THR A 150 6.17 -21.37 -20.16
C THR A 150 6.72 -22.76 -20.49
N SER A 151 8.04 -22.94 -20.46
CA SER A 151 8.69 -24.24 -20.66
C SER A 151 8.71 -25.15 -19.42
N ARG A 152 8.07 -24.74 -18.31
CA ARG A 152 8.04 -25.45 -17.00
C ARG A 152 9.44 -25.76 -16.44
N ARG A 153 10.45 -24.96 -16.78
CA ARG A 153 11.84 -25.12 -16.32
C ARG A 153 12.14 -24.42 -14.98
N VAL A 154 11.11 -23.99 -14.25
CA VAL A 154 11.30 -23.37 -12.93
C VAL A 154 11.57 -24.47 -11.89
N THR A 155 12.83 -24.69 -11.56
CA THR A 155 13.19 -25.38 -10.32
C THR A 155 12.96 -24.40 -9.17
N ALA A 156 11.89 -24.62 -8.39
CA ALA A 156 11.73 -23.95 -7.12
C ALA A 156 12.88 -24.40 -6.19
N SER A 157 13.91 -23.58 -6.02
CA SER A 157 14.84 -23.73 -4.91
C SER A 157 14.12 -23.24 -3.65
N VAL A 158 13.39 -24.16 -3.01
CA VAL A 158 13.00 -24.02 -1.60
C VAL A 158 14.30 -23.94 -0.82
N THR A 159 14.71 -22.73 -0.46
CA THR A 159 15.68 -22.51 0.60
C THR A 159 14.87 -22.36 1.87
N ASP A 160 14.63 -23.50 2.52
CA ASP A 160 14.25 -23.52 3.93
C ASP A 160 15.32 -22.76 4.71
N LYS A 161 14.91 -21.65 5.33
CA LYS A 161 15.70 -20.99 6.37
C LYS A 161 15.22 -21.54 7.71
N ASN A 162 16.10 -22.29 8.35
CA ASN A 162 16.09 -22.58 9.79
C ASN A 162 16.01 -21.29 10.61
#